data_AF-A0A4P7DSL5-F1
#
_entry.id   AF-A0A4P7DSL5-F1
#
_cell.length_a   1.000
_cell.length_b   1.000
_cell.length_c   1.000
_cell.angle_alpha   90.00
_cell.angle_beta   90.00
_cell.angle_gamma   90.00
#
_symmetry.space_group_name_H-M   'P 1'
#
loop_
_entity.id
_entity.type
_entity.pdbx_description
1 polymer ?
#
loop_
_entity_poly.entity_id
_entity_poly.type
_entity_poly.pdbx_seq_one_letter_code
_entity_poly.pdbx_strand_id
1 'polypeptide(L)'
;MDSVLSYSKEADIDILKANLNGKKIAANPIGTDLKAGSDVFVISHPRDYFYYYTSGRVACMTESNAGIMSRKMEITADYAAGSSGGPIFDNKGNIAGIVSLTRSFYYNQAEQKNLQMVIKEAIPVSAIKNLIQH
;
A
#
# COMPACT_ATOMS: atom_id res chain seq x y z
N MET A 1 11.07 12.50 12.49
CA MET A 1 9.95 11.74 13.08
C MET A 1 9.90 12.09 14.55
N ASP A 2 8.74 12.46 15.08
CA ASP A 2 8.59 12.84 16.51
C ASP A 2 8.18 11.65 17.36
N SER A 3 7.09 10.99 16.96
CA SER A 3 6.51 9.89 17.73
C SER A 3 5.65 8.98 16.87
N VAL A 4 5.42 7.76 17.34
CA VAL A 4 4.34 6.88 16.84
C VAL A 4 3.05 7.29 17.54
N LEU A 5 1.96 7.47 16.79
CA LEU A 5 0.64 7.80 17.31
C LEU A 5 -0.21 6.56 17.53
N SER A 6 -0.17 5.63 16.59
CA SER A 6 -0.90 4.35 16.65
C SER A 6 -0.26 3.35 15.68
N TYR A 7 -0.49 2.07 15.89
CA TYR A 7 -0.03 1.01 14.99
C TYR A 7 -0.94 -0.21 15.03
N SER A 8 -0.94 -0.99 13.96
CA SER A 8 -1.60 -2.28 13.86
C SER A 8 -0.66 -3.29 13.21
N LYS A 9 -0.23 -4.27 14.00
CA LYS A 9 0.59 -5.39 13.50
C LYS A 9 -0.18 -6.28 12.52
N GLU A 10 -1.48 -6.43 12.74
CA GLU A 10 -2.36 -7.22 11.87
C GLU A 10 -2.49 -6.59 10.48
N ALA A 11 -2.71 -5.27 10.45
CA ALA A 11 -2.86 -4.55 9.19
C ALA A 11 -1.53 -4.20 8.52
N ASP A 12 -0.39 -4.27 9.25
CA ASP A 12 0.93 -3.81 8.82
C ASP A 12 0.96 -2.28 8.60
N ILE A 13 0.40 -1.50 9.55
CA ILE A 13 0.29 -0.04 9.47
C ILE A 13 0.85 0.62 10.73
N ASP A 14 1.66 1.66 10.55
CA ASP A 14 2.05 2.61 11.59
C ASP A 14 1.58 4.03 11.22
N ILE A 15 1.03 4.76 12.20
CA ILE A 15 0.69 6.18 12.07
C ILE A 15 1.73 6.99 12.84
N LEU A 16 2.41 7.88 12.14
CA LEU A 16 3.53 8.65 12.69
C LEU A 16 3.19 10.14 12.77
N LYS A 17 3.71 10.80 13.81
CA LYS A 17 3.75 12.26 13.90
C LYS A 17 5.09 12.77 13.37
N ALA A 18 5.03 13.70 12.42
CA ALA A 18 6.21 14.38 11.90
C ALA A 18 6.27 15.82 12.41
N ASN A 19 7.43 16.26 12.91
CA ASN A 19 7.69 17.67 13.13
C ASN A 19 7.91 18.37 11.80
N LEU A 20 7.06 19.33 11.49
CA LEU A 20 7.21 20.13 10.28
C LEU A 20 8.01 21.41 10.51
N ASN A 21 8.44 21.71 11.75
CA ASN A 21 9.13 22.96 12.12
C ASN A 21 8.40 24.20 11.57
N GLY A 22 7.06 24.21 11.64
CA GLY A 22 6.22 25.29 11.12
C GLY A 22 5.96 25.26 9.61
N LYS A 23 6.57 24.35 8.83
CA LYS A 23 6.27 24.18 7.41
C LYS A 23 4.85 23.63 7.23
N LYS A 24 4.12 24.18 6.26
CA LYS A 24 2.85 23.62 5.81
C LYS A 24 3.11 22.63 4.68
N ILE A 25 2.56 21.44 4.80
CA ILE A 25 2.53 20.43 3.75
C ILE A 25 1.09 20.26 3.25
N ALA A 26 0.92 20.09 1.95
CA ALA A 26 -0.36 19.72 1.39
C ALA A 26 -0.58 18.22 1.65
N ALA A 27 -1.63 17.87 2.38
CA ALA A 27 -2.01 16.49 2.60
C ALA A 27 -2.87 16.00 1.43
N ASN A 28 -2.58 14.79 0.94
CA ASN A 28 -3.48 14.13 0.00
C ASN A 28 -4.75 13.68 0.72
N PRO A 29 -5.95 13.87 0.12
CA PRO A 29 -7.19 13.38 0.69
C PRO A 29 -7.20 11.85 0.79
N ILE A 30 -7.80 11.33 1.85
CA ILE A 30 -8.01 9.89 2.04
C ILE A 30 -9.29 9.47 1.32
N GLY A 31 -9.16 8.60 0.32
CA GLY A 31 -10.24 8.16 -0.56
C GLY A 31 -11.15 7.08 0.06
N THR A 32 -11.76 6.24 -0.78
CA THR A 32 -12.57 5.09 -0.37
C THR A 32 -12.01 3.81 -0.96
N ASP A 33 -12.45 2.66 -0.44
CA ASP A 33 -12.08 1.37 -1.02
C ASP A 33 -12.43 1.33 -2.52
N LEU A 34 -11.50 0.79 -3.29
CA LEU A 34 -11.66 0.60 -4.72
C LEU A 34 -12.17 -0.80 -5.04
N LYS A 35 -12.80 -0.95 -6.21
CA LYS A 35 -13.26 -2.25 -6.70
C LYS A 35 -12.20 -2.87 -7.62
N ALA A 36 -12.21 -4.19 -7.77
CA ALA A 36 -11.41 -4.86 -8.79
C ALA A 36 -11.64 -4.22 -10.17
N GLY A 37 -10.55 -4.00 -10.91
CA GLY A 37 -10.53 -3.29 -12.19
C GLY A 37 -10.43 -1.77 -12.09
N SER A 38 -10.58 -1.15 -10.91
CA SER A 38 -10.35 0.29 -10.73
C SER A 38 -8.89 0.64 -10.98
N ASP A 39 -8.64 1.77 -11.65
CA ASP A 39 -7.29 2.26 -11.93
C ASP A 39 -6.61 2.74 -10.64
N VAL A 40 -5.31 2.45 -10.52
CA VAL A 40 -4.46 2.85 -9.41
C VAL A 40 -3.11 3.35 -9.88
N PHE A 41 -2.53 4.25 -9.09
CA PHE A 41 -1.26 4.91 -9.38
C PHE A 41 -0.36 4.86 -8.16
N VAL A 42 0.91 4.52 -8.33
CA VAL A 42 1.87 4.40 -7.23
C VAL A 42 3.03 5.35 -7.49
N ILE A 43 3.43 6.10 -6.47
CA ILE A 43 4.67 6.88 -6.47
C ILE A 43 5.47 6.41 -5.25
N SER A 44 6.61 5.76 -5.49
CA SER A 44 7.42 5.15 -4.42
C SER A 44 8.93 5.18 -4.70
N HIS A 45 9.71 4.47 -3.88
CA HIS A 45 11.18 4.46 -3.91
C HIS A 45 11.76 3.04 -3.95
N PRO A 46 11.43 2.20 -4.96
CA PRO A 46 11.94 0.83 -5.03
C PRO A 46 13.46 0.85 -5.15
N ARG A 47 14.17 0.24 -4.18
CA ARG A 47 15.65 0.18 -4.14
C ARG A 47 16.35 1.50 -4.50
N ASP A 48 15.94 2.60 -3.85
CA ASP A 48 16.49 3.95 -4.04
C ASP A 48 16.21 4.59 -5.41
N TYR A 49 15.36 4.00 -6.24
CA TYR A 49 14.83 4.67 -7.43
C TYR A 49 13.77 5.69 -7.01
N PHE A 50 14.22 6.92 -6.73
CA PHE A 50 13.36 7.95 -6.16
C PHE A 50 12.24 8.37 -7.11
N TYR A 51 11.08 8.64 -6.52
CA TYR A 51 9.85 9.08 -7.19
C TYR A 51 9.42 8.21 -8.37
N TYR A 52 9.64 6.90 -8.26
CA TYR A 52 9.28 5.95 -9.30
C TYR A 52 7.77 5.84 -9.41
N TYR A 53 7.26 6.13 -10.61
CA TYR A 53 5.84 6.10 -10.91
C TYR A 53 5.46 4.81 -11.63
N THR A 54 4.39 4.16 -11.17
CA THR A 54 3.75 3.05 -11.88
C THR A 54 2.24 3.20 -11.85
N SER A 55 1.58 2.55 -12.81
CA SER A 55 0.12 2.53 -12.89
C SER A 55 -0.36 1.10 -13.13
N GLY A 56 -1.56 0.82 -12.67
CA GLY A 56 -2.20 -0.47 -12.87
C GLY A 56 -3.65 -0.44 -12.45
N ARG A 57 -4.17 -1.60 -12.07
CA ARG A 57 -5.54 -1.78 -11.60
C ARG A 57 -5.57 -2.57 -10.32
N VAL A 58 -6.64 -2.42 -9.55
CA VAL A 58 -6.96 -3.36 -8.48
C VAL A 58 -7.19 -4.74 -9.09
N ALA A 59 -6.37 -5.71 -8.70
CA ALA A 59 -6.50 -7.10 -9.12
C ALA A 59 -7.58 -7.79 -8.29
N CYS A 60 -7.52 -7.68 -6.96
CA CYS A 60 -8.54 -8.23 -6.07
C CYS A 60 -8.55 -7.51 -4.71
N MET A 61 -9.62 -7.75 -3.95
CA MET A 61 -9.75 -7.37 -2.54
C MET A 61 -10.09 -8.62 -1.75
N THR A 62 -9.36 -8.86 -0.67
CA THR A 62 -9.55 -10.03 0.18
C THR A 62 -9.70 -9.60 1.64
N GLU A 63 -10.49 -10.35 2.40
CA GLU A 63 -10.66 -10.16 3.83
C GLU A 63 -10.78 -11.53 4.47
N SER A 64 -10.06 -11.74 5.58
CA SER A 64 -10.19 -12.95 6.38
C SER A 64 -11.25 -12.78 7.46
N ASN A 65 -11.51 -13.84 8.23
CA ASN A 65 -12.43 -13.79 9.37
C ASN A 65 -11.96 -12.85 10.50
N ALA A 66 -10.73 -12.34 10.46
CA ALA A 66 -10.22 -11.31 11.38
C ALA A 66 -10.72 -9.89 11.03
N GLY A 67 -11.59 -9.76 10.02
CA GLY A 67 -12.30 -8.52 9.70
C GLY A 67 -11.41 -7.46 9.07
N ILE A 68 -11.80 -6.19 9.24
CA ILE A 68 -11.27 -5.06 8.45
C ILE A 68 -9.75 -4.87 8.55
N MET A 69 -9.14 -5.24 9.68
CA MET A 69 -7.69 -5.16 9.89
C MET A 69 -6.91 -6.20 9.10
N SER A 70 -7.56 -7.29 8.70
CA SER A 70 -6.97 -8.33 7.85
C SER A 70 -7.19 -8.09 6.36
N ARG A 71 -7.91 -7.01 6.00
CA ARG A 71 -8.25 -6.72 4.60
C ARG A 71 -6.98 -6.39 3.81
N LYS A 72 -6.83 -7.01 2.65
CA LYS A 72 -5.73 -6.77 1.71
C LYS A 72 -6.27 -6.37 0.33
N MET A 73 -5.51 -5.54 -0.35
CA MET A 73 -5.75 -5.14 -1.73
C MET A 73 -4.59 -5.64 -2.58
N GLU A 74 -4.87 -6.31 -3.68
CA GLU A 74 -3.83 -6.63 -4.66
C GLU A 74 -3.95 -5.69 -5.85
N ILE A 75 -2.82 -5.21 -6.38
CA ILE A 75 -2.80 -4.34 -7.55
C ILE A 75 -1.85 -4.84 -8.63
N THR A 76 -2.01 -4.37 -9.85
CA THR A 76 -1.10 -4.70 -10.96
C THR A 76 0.01 -3.69 -11.16
N ALA A 77 -0.09 -2.50 -10.55
CA ALA A 77 0.97 -1.50 -10.59
C ALA A 77 2.25 -2.07 -9.95
N ASP A 78 3.39 -1.87 -10.61
CA ASP A 78 4.65 -2.42 -10.12
C ASP A 78 5.19 -1.64 -8.92
N TYR A 79 5.80 -2.37 -8.00
CA TYR A 79 6.67 -1.84 -6.96
C TYR A 79 7.57 -2.97 -6.47
N ALA A 80 8.60 -2.61 -5.69
CA ALA A 80 9.57 -3.55 -5.14
C ALA A 80 9.98 -3.14 -3.72
N ALA A 81 10.85 -3.93 -3.11
CA ALA A 81 11.48 -3.59 -1.82
C ALA A 81 11.99 -2.14 -1.82
N GLY A 82 11.73 -1.41 -0.73
CA GLY A 82 11.92 0.04 -0.64
C GLY A 82 10.66 0.87 -0.97
N SER A 83 9.62 0.25 -1.53
CA SER A 83 8.33 0.94 -1.79
C SER A 83 7.34 0.89 -0.63
N SER A 84 7.57 0.05 0.39
CA SER A 84 6.65 -0.12 1.53
C SER A 84 6.33 1.22 2.21
N GLY A 85 5.06 1.42 2.54
CA GLY A 85 4.52 2.69 3.05
C GLY A 85 4.27 3.76 1.98
N GLY A 86 4.69 3.53 0.73
CA GLY A 86 4.41 4.42 -0.40
C GLY A 86 2.92 4.53 -0.70
N PRO A 87 2.41 5.71 -1.07
CA PRO A 87 0.99 5.92 -1.33
C PRO A 87 0.54 5.26 -2.64
N ILE A 88 -0.69 4.74 -2.63
CA ILE A 88 -1.43 4.30 -3.80
C ILE A 88 -2.59 5.25 -3.99
N PHE A 89 -2.71 5.85 -5.17
CA PHE A 89 -3.73 6.83 -5.51
C PHE A 89 -4.81 6.25 -6.42
N ASP A 90 -6.03 6.75 -6.27
CA ASP A 90 -7.10 6.60 -7.26
C ASP A 90 -6.93 7.61 -8.42
N ASN A 91 -7.83 7.55 -9.40
CA ASN A 91 -7.83 8.45 -10.56
C ASN A 91 -8.20 9.92 -10.25
N LYS A 92 -8.50 10.26 -8.99
CA LYS A 92 -8.77 11.62 -8.52
C LYS A 92 -7.65 12.16 -7.64
N GLY A 93 -6.57 11.37 -7.42
CA GLY A 93 -5.47 11.74 -6.54
C GLY A 93 -5.77 11.57 -5.05
N ASN A 94 -6.82 10.82 -4.68
CA ASN A 94 -7.04 10.42 -3.30
C ASN A 94 -6.22 9.18 -2.97
N ILE A 95 -5.74 9.07 -1.73
CA ILE A 95 -5.09 7.85 -1.24
C ILE A 95 -6.13 6.73 -1.17
N ALA A 96 -5.92 5.67 -1.93
CA ALA A 96 -6.71 4.44 -1.95
C ALA A 96 -6.08 3.30 -1.13
N GLY A 97 -4.81 3.43 -0.77
CA GLY A 97 -4.09 2.48 0.08
C GLY A 97 -2.61 2.83 0.19
N ILE A 98 -1.85 1.92 0.81
CA ILE A 98 -0.40 2.01 0.90
C ILE A 98 0.25 0.70 0.44
N VAL A 99 1.42 0.79 -0.15
CA VAL A 99 2.23 -0.36 -0.55
C VAL A 99 2.67 -1.13 0.69
N SER A 100 2.54 -2.46 0.68
CA SER A 100 3.03 -3.33 1.76
C SER A 100 4.14 -4.25 1.26
N LEU A 101 3.79 -5.34 0.55
CA LEU A 101 4.75 -6.39 0.20
C LEU A 101 4.51 -6.99 -1.19
N THR A 102 5.53 -7.70 -1.68
CA THR A 102 5.47 -8.46 -2.93
C THR A 102 5.66 -9.95 -2.67
N ARG A 103 4.86 -10.79 -3.32
CA ARG A 103 4.97 -12.25 -3.27
C ARG A 103 5.29 -12.82 -4.64
N SER A 104 6.46 -13.45 -4.76
CA SER A 104 6.91 -14.06 -6.01
C SER A 104 6.51 -15.54 -6.10
N PHE A 105 5.84 -15.89 -7.19
CA PHE A 105 5.49 -17.25 -7.57
C PHE A 105 6.42 -17.75 -8.66
N TYR A 106 7.13 -18.84 -8.38
CA TYR A 106 8.07 -19.48 -9.28
C TYR A 106 7.55 -20.84 -9.72
N TYR A 107 7.92 -21.30 -10.92
CA TYR A 107 7.60 -22.66 -11.35
C TYR A 107 8.24 -23.70 -10.42
N ASN A 108 9.50 -23.48 -10.04
CA ASN A 108 10.15 -24.22 -8.95
C ASN A 108 10.33 -23.30 -7.75
N GLN A 109 9.42 -23.41 -6.77
CA GLN A 109 9.41 -22.54 -5.60
C GLN A 109 10.60 -22.78 -4.65
N ALA A 110 11.07 -24.02 -4.51
CA ALA A 110 12.17 -24.37 -3.62
C ALA A 110 13.51 -23.79 -4.11
N GLU A 111 13.75 -23.84 -5.42
CA GLU A 111 14.96 -23.31 -6.04
C GLU A 111 14.81 -21.85 -6.52
N GLN A 112 13.61 -21.27 -6.40
CA GLN A 112 13.27 -19.94 -6.91
C GLN A 112 13.62 -19.75 -8.40
N LYS A 113 13.37 -20.79 -9.21
CA LYS A 113 13.66 -20.77 -10.66
C LYS A 113 12.40 -20.53 -11.48
N ASN A 114 12.56 -19.78 -12.57
CA ASN A 114 11.53 -19.44 -13.54
C ASN A 114 10.36 -18.69 -12.87
N LEU A 115 10.56 -17.40 -12.60
CA LEU A 115 9.53 -16.50 -12.07
C LEU A 115 8.32 -16.49 -13.02
N GLN A 116 7.14 -16.76 -12.48
CA GLN A 116 5.89 -16.76 -13.24
C GLN A 116 5.07 -15.51 -12.96
N MET A 117 4.95 -15.11 -11.69
CA MET A 117 4.13 -13.98 -11.30
C MET A 117 4.66 -13.32 -10.02
N VAL A 118 4.48 -12.01 -9.90
CA VAL A 118 4.67 -11.29 -8.64
C VAL A 118 3.34 -10.65 -8.25
N ILE A 119 2.77 -11.10 -7.14
CA ILE A 119 1.63 -10.46 -6.50
C ILE A 119 2.12 -9.25 -5.72
N LYS A 120 1.37 -8.16 -5.82
CA LYS A 120 1.63 -6.88 -5.17
C LYS A 120 0.52 -6.64 -4.17
N GLU A 121 0.77 -6.99 -2.91
CA GLU A 121 -0.14 -6.81 -1.80
C GLU A 121 0.01 -5.40 -1.18
N ALA A 122 -1.11 -4.72 -1.06
CA ALA A 122 -1.28 -3.40 -0.51
C ALA A 122 -2.31 -3.41 0.62
N ILE A 123 -2.25 -2.37 1.44
CA ILE A 123 -3.17 -2.17 2.55
C ILE A 123 -4.23 -1.16 2.09
N PRO A 124 -5.52 -1.53 2.04
CA PRO A 124 -6.57 -0.65 1.56
C PRO A 124 -6.88 0.47 2.55
N VAL A 125 -7.44 1.55 2.03
CA VAL A 125 -7.78 2.74 2.80
C VAL A 125 -8.76 2.47 3.95
N SER A 126 -9.62 1.45 3.85
CA SER A 126 -10.50 1.06 4.96
C SER A 126 -9.75 0.65 6.23
N ALA A 127 -8.63 -0.08 6.10
CA ALA A 127 -7.81 -0.48 7.24
C ALA A 127 -7.13 0.75 7.87
N ILE A 128 -6.63 1.66 7.02
CA ILE A 128 -6.05 2.94 7.45
C ILE A 128 -7.08 3.78 8.21
N LYS A 129 -8.28 3.95 7.65
CA LYS A 129 -9.36 4.72 8.28
C LYS A 129 -9.78 4.15 9.62
N ASN A 130 -9.88 2.82 9.71
CA ASN A 130 -10.25 2.18 10.96
C ASN A 130 -9.18 2.43 12.05
N LEU A 131 -7.90 2.49 11.69
CA LEU A 131 -6.83 2.83 12.64
C LEU A 131 -6.83 4.31 13.08
N ILE A 132 -7.26 5.24 12.22
CA ILE A 132 -7.32 6.69 12.52
C ILE A 132 -8.57 7.07 13.35
N GLN A 133 -9.65 6.31 13.25
CA GLN A 133 -10.92 6.61 13.92
C GLN A 133 -10.97 6.17 15.39
N HIS A 134 -9.91 5.53 15.89
CA HIS A 134 -9.72 5.16 17.28
C HIS A 134 -8.70 6.08 17.95
#